data_AF-A0A9Q8CKD8-F1
#
_entry.id   AF-A0A9Q8CKD8-F1
#
_cell.length_a   1.000
_cell.length_b   1.000
_cell.length_c   1.000
_cell.angle_alpha   90.00
_cell.angle_beta   90.00
_cell.angle_gamma   90.00
#
_symmetry.space_group_name_H-M   'P 1'
#
loop_
_entity.id
_entity.type
_entity.pdbx_description
1 polymer ?
#
loop_
_entity_poly.entity_id
_entity_poly.type
_entity_poly.pdbx_seq_one_letter_code
_entity_poly.pdbx_strand_id
1 'polypeptide(L)'
;MWNTILPYIVSLTVAIMIFSLVLTLYQIARYFRTNREVRKAWYRARGRMMFGIFLIAFAFNQILLFTTLVAYLICAVLIVFAVANISYGVRAGRYFEQYFDEEDRAWAELENDKKA
;
A
#
# COMPACT_ATOMS: atom_id res chain seq x y z
N MET A 1 -4.75 13.38 32.30
CA MET A 1 -5.49 13.39 31.02
C MET A 1 -4.70 12.74 29.87
N TRP A 2 -3.42 13.04 29.69
CA TRP A 2 -2.59 12.39 28.66
C TRP A 2 -2.56 10.84 28.78
N ASN A 3 -2.34 10.34 30.00
CA ASN A 3 -2.25 8.90 30.27
C ASN A 3 -3.56 8.12 30.01
N THR A 4 -4.71 8.81 30.05
CA THR A 4 -5.99 8.19 29.73
C THR A 4 -6.28 8.23 28.23
N ILE A 5 -5.79 9.25 27.50
CA ILE A 5 -6.04 9.42 26.07
C ILE A 5 -5.08 8.58 25.20
N LEU A 6 -3.80 8.51 25.59
CA LEU A 6 -2.75 7.80 24.86
C LEU A 6 -3.12 6.34 24.48
N PRO A 7 -3.65 5.49 25.38
CA PRO A 7 -4.00 4.10 25.02
C PRO A 7 -5.06 4.01 23.92
N TYR A 8 -5.99 4.97 23.85
CA TYR A 8 -7.01 5.01 22.78
C TYR A 8 -6.39 5.40 21.44
N ILE A 9 -5.46 6.37 21.41
CA ILE A 9 -4.73 6.75 20.20
C ILE A 9 -3.87 5.57 19.69
N VAL A 10 -3.18 4.89 20.60
CA VAL A 10 -2.39 3.69 20.28
C VAL A 10 -3.28 2.62 19.67
N SER A 11 -4.42 2.33 20.30
CA SER A 11 -5.40 1.35 19.81
C SER A 11 -5.95 1.69 18.42
N LEU A 12 -6.27 2.97 18.18
CA LEU A 12 -6.72 3.45 16.88
C LEU A 12 -5.64 3.26 15.79
N THR A 13 -4.39 3.59 16.13
CA THR A 13 -3.27 3.45 15.19
C THR A 13 -3.03 1.98 14.84
N VAL A 14 -3.16 1.08 15.82
CA VAL A 14 -3.09 -0.37 15.60
C VAL A 14 -4.22 -0.86 14.70
N ALA A 15 -5.45 -0.36 14.87
CA ALA A 15 -6.56 -0.70 13.99
C ALA A 15 -6.28 -0.29 12.52
N ILE A 16 -5.73 0.91 12.31
CA ILE A 16 -5.30 1.39 10.99
C ILE A 16 -4.20 0.49 10.43
N MET A 17 -3.22 0.09 11.24
CA MET A 17 -2.15 -0.81 10.82
C MET A 17 -2.71 -2.15 10.34
N ILE A 18 -3.60 -2.78 11.11
CA ILE A 18 -4.21 -4.07 10.76
C ILE A 18 -4.97 -3.93 9.44
N PHE A 19 -5.82 -2.91 9.31
CA PHE A 19 -6.61 -2.70 8.11
C PHE A 19 -5.73 -2.47 6.87
N SER A 20 -4.71 -1.61 7.00
CA SER A 20 -3.78 -1.31 5.92
C SER A 20 -2.94 -2.54 5.52
N LEU A 21 -2.57 -3.37 6.49
CA LEU A 21 -1.85 -4.62 6.24
C LEU A 21 -2.74 -5.64 5.51
N VAL A 22 -3.99 -5.81 5.92
CA VAL A 22 -4.96 -6.67 5.23
C VAL A 22 -5.17 -6.20 3.80
N LEU A 23 -5.35 -4.89 3.58
CA LEU A 23 -5.46 -4.35 2.22
C LEU A 23 -4.19 -4.58 1.40
N THR A 24 -3.00 -4.43 2.01
CA THR A 24 -1.73 -4.74 1.35
C THR A 24 -1.68 -6.20 0.90
N LEU A 25 -2.01 -7.13 1.80
CA LEU A 25 -2.05 -8.57 1.49
C LEU A 25 -3.10 -8.91 0.44
N TYR A 26 -4.26 -8.26 0.48
CA TYR A 26 -5.29 -8.42 -0.53
C TYR A 26 -4.79 -8.02 -1.93
N GLN A 27 -4.09 -6.90 -2.04
CA GLN A 27 -3.48 -6.46 -3.29
C GLN A 27 -2.39 -7.44 -3.77
N ILE A 28 -1.59 -8.00 -2.86
CA ILE A 28 -0.60 -9.02 -3.17
C ILE A 28 -1.28 -10.30 -3.68
N ALA A 29 -2.36 -10.75 -3.03
CA ALA A 29 -3.11 -11.92 -3.46
C ALA A 29 -3.69 -11.73 -4.87
N ARG A 30 -4.24 -10.55 -5.19
CA ARG A 30 -4.71 -10.22 -6.53
C ARG A 30 -3.58 -10.08 -7.54
N TYR A 31 -2.42 -9.58 -7.15
CA TYR A 31 -1.22 -9.55 -7.99
C TYR A 31 -0.81 -10.95 -8.46
N PHE A 32 -0.86 -11.96 -7.58
CA PHE A 32 -0.53 -13.34 -7.96
C PHE A 32 -1.60 -14.01 -8.84
N ARG A 33 -2.88 -13.68 -8.63
CA ARG A 33 -3.99 -14.26 -9.41
C ARG A 33 -4.20 -13.63 -10.79
N THR A 34 -3.74 -12.41 -11.00
CA THR A 34 -4.00 -11.68 -12.24
C THR A 34 -3.01 -12.06 -13.33
N ASN A 35 -3.52 -12.54 -14.46
CA ASN A 35 -2.71 -12.91 -15.61
C ASN A 35 -2.46 -11.75 -16.59
N ARG A 36 -3.15 -10.62 -16.40
CA ARG A 36 -3.03 -9.41 -17.22
C ARG A 36 -1.95 -8.47 -16.69
N GLU A 37 -1.01 -8.06 -17.53
CA GLU A 37 0.22 -7.37 -17.11
C GLU A 37 -0.01 -5.97 -16.53
N VAL A 38 -0.88 -5.16 -17.15
CA VAL A 38 -1.21 -3.80 -16.71
C VAL A 38 -1.94 -3.86 -15.38
N ARG A 39 -2.97 -4.71 -15.25
CA ARG A 39 -3.67 -4.91 -13.97
C ARG A 39 -2.76 -5.46 -12.89
N LYS A 40 -1.84 -6.37 -13.22
CA LYS A 40 -0.85 -6.88 -12.27
C LYS A 40 0.08 -5.76 -11.77
N ALA A 41 0.56 -4.88 -12.65
CA ALA A 41 1.34 -3.71 -12.27
C ALA A 41 0.54 -2.73 -11.41
N TRP A 42 -0.75 -2.54 -11.71
CA TRP A 42 -1.68 -1.74 -10.89
C TRP A 42 -1.86 -2.31 -9.47
N TYR A 43 -2.13 -3.61 -9.34
CA TYR A 43 -2.24 -4.28 -8.03
C TYR A 43 -0.95 -4.11 -7.23
N ARG A 44 0.21 -4.24 -7.86
CA ARG A 44 1.52 -4.00 -7.23
C ARG A 44 1.66 -2.56 -6.75
N ALA A 45 1.32 -1.57 -7.57
CA ALA A 45 1.40 -0.15 -7.21
C ALA A 45 0.50 0.18 -6.01
N ARG A 46 -0.74 -0.30 -6.03
CA ARG A 46 -1.72 -0.07 -4.96
C ARG A 46 -1.36 -0.83 -3.68
N GLY A 47 -0.76 -2.02 -3.78
CA GLY A 47 -0.18 -2.73 -2.63
C GLY A 47 0.95 -1.95 -1.97
N ARG A 48 1.88 -1.37 -2.75
CA ARG A 48 2.95 -0.50 -2.21
C ARG A 48 2.42 0.75 -1.51
N MET A 49 1.34 1.34 -2.05
CA MET A 49 0.67 2.48 -1.42
C MET A 49 0.09 2.10 -0.05
N MET A 50 -0.65 0.99 0.04
CA MET A 50 -1.22 0.52 1.31
C MET A 50 -0.13 0.14 2.31
N PHE A 51 0.99 -0.43 1.85
CA PHE A 51 2.12 -0.70 2.71
C PHE A 51 2.75 0.59 3.27
N GLY A 52 2.84 1.64 2.45
CA GLY A 52 3.30 2.96 2.92
C GLY A 52 2.39 3.54 4.01
N ILE A 53 1.06 3.41 3.88
CA ILE A 53 0.11 3.85 4.92
C ILE A 53 0.33 3.08 6.22
N PHE A 54 0.54 1.76 6.12
CA PHE A 54 0.90 0.92 7.26
C PHE A 54 2.16 1.42 7.96
N LEU A 55 3.21 1.75 7.21
CA LEU A 55 4.47 2.24 7.76
C LEU A 55 4.34 3.59 8.47
N ILE A 56 3.50 4.50 7.96
CA ILE A 56 3.23 5.78 8.64
C ILE A 56 2.53 5.51 9.97
N ALA A 57 1.50 4.67 9.99
CA ALA A 57 0.79 4.31 11.21
C ALA A 57 1.74 3.64 12.23
N PHE A 58 2.59 2.70 11.77
CA PHE A 58 3.58 2.05 12.61
C PHE A 58 4.60 3.04 13.21
N ALA A 59 5.17 3.92 12.39
CA ALA A 59 6.14 4.92 12.86
C ALA A 59 5.51 5.88 13.87
N PHE A 60 4.27 6.32 13.64
CA PHE A 60 3.54 7.16 14.58
C PHE A 60 3.28 6.44 15.90
N ASN A 61 2.87 5.17 15.84
CA ASN A 61 2.69 4.34 17.03
C ASN A 61 3.97 4.22 17.86
N GLN A 62 5.10 4.00 17.19
CA GLN A 62 6.40 3.85 17.83
C GLN A 62 6.89 5.15 18.49
N ILE A 63 6.65 6.31 17.86
CA ILE A 63 6.96 7.63 18.44
C ILE A 63 6.16 7.88 19.73
N LEU A 64 4.91 7.42 19.78
CA LEU A 64 4.06 7.57 20.97
C LEU A 64 4.48 6.65 22.12
N LEU A 65 4.96 5.45 21.82
CA LEU A 65 5.32 4.43 22.81
C LEU A 65 6.75 4.58 23.33
N PHE A 66 7.68 5.04 22.48
CA PHE A 66 9.10 5.08 22.80
C PHE A 66 9.64 6.51 22.65
N THR A 67 10.15 7.04 23.76
CA THR A 67 10.75 8.38 23.84
C THR A 67 12.28 8.33 23.77
N THR A 68 12.83 7.42 22.95
CA THR A 68 14.28 7.27 22.77
C THR A 68 14.74 7.91 21.47
N LEU A 69 15.95 8.48 21.47
CA LEU A 69 16.56 9.07 20.27
C LEU A 69 16.61 8.05 19.11
N VAL A 70 16.97 6.81 19.41
CA VAL A 70 17.07 5.72 18.43
C VAL A 70 15.72 5.44 17.78
N ALA A 71 14.63 5.40 18.56
CA ALA A 71 13.29 5.21 18.02
C ALA A 71 12.91 6.33 17.05
N TYR A 72 13.20 7.59 17.40
CA TYR A 72 12.90 8.73 16.53
C TYR A 72 13.70 8.71 15.23
N LEU A 73 14.98 8.33 15.25
CA LEU A 73 15.79 8.20 14.04
C LEU A 73 15.26 7.11 13.10
N ILE A 74 14.92 5.93 13.64
CA ILE A 74 14.35 4.84 12.85
C ILE A 74 12.99 5.26 12.26
N CYS A 75 12.15 5.90 13.06
CA CYS A 75 10.84 6.36 12.60
C CYS A 75 10.95 7.42 11.51
N ALA A 76 11.92 8.34 11.59
CA ALA A 76 12.15 9.34 10.55
C ALA A 76 12.48 8.68 9.20
N VAL A 77 13.37 7.68 9.19
CA VAL A 77 13.71 6.92 7.98
C VAL A 77 12.50 6.18 7.43
N LEU A 78 11.71 5.53 8.30
CA LEU A 78 10.49 4.83 7.91
C LEU A 78 9.45 5.77 7.30
N ILE A 79 9.26 6.96 7.86
CA ILE A 79 8.32 7.96 7.33
C ILE A 79 8.75 8.42 5.94
N VAL A 80 10.04 8.73 5.73
CA VAL A 80 10.56 9.12 4.40
C VAL A 80 10.31 8.01 3.38
N PHE A 81 10.63 6.76 3.74
CA PHE A 81 10.38 5.61 2.88
C PHE A 81 8.90 5.39 2.60
N ALA A 82 8.04 5.60 3.59
CA ALA A 82 6.60 5.47 3.45
C ALA A 82 6.02 6.51 2.48
N VAL A 83 6.41 7.78 2.63
CA VAL A 83 6.00 8.87 1.73
C VAL A 83 6.44 8.61 0.30
N ALA A 84 7.67 8.11 0.09
CA ALA A 84 8.16 7.72 -1.22
C ALA A 84 7.30 6.59 -1.85
N ASN A 85 6.91 5.57 -1.07
CA ASN A 85 6.07 4.48 -1.57
C ASN A 85 4.62 4.93 -1.86
N ILE A 86 4.04 5.79 -1.03
CA ILE A 86 2.68 6.31 -1.25
C ILE A 86 2.65 7.17 -2.51
N SER A 87 3.59 8.11 -2.64
CA SER A 87 3.66 9.00 -3.80
C SER A 87 3.88 8.25 -5.10
N TYR A 88 4.80 7.27 -5.12
CA TYR A 88 4.99 6.38 -6.26
C TYR A 88 3.74 5.56 -6.55
N GLY A 89 3.13 4.94 -5.53
CA GLY A 89 1.96 4.09 -5.68
C GLY A 89 0.75 4.83 -6.24
N VAL A 90 0.52 6.09 -5.82
CA VAL A 90 -0.54 6.94 -6.36
C VAL A 90 -0.28 7.28 -7.83
N ARG A 91 0.94 7.69 -8.18
CA ARG A 91 1.30 8.04 -9.57
C ARG A 91 1.22 6.84 -10.50
N ALA A 92 1.83 5.72 -10.10
CA ALA A 92 1.82 4.49 -10.88
C ALA A 92 0.41 3.90 -10.99
N GLY A 93 -0.39 3.94 -9.92
CA GLY A 93 -1.79 3.49 -9.95
C GLY A 93 -2.61 4.24 -10.99
N ARG A 94 -2.57 5.58 -10.97
CA ARG A 94 -3.27 6.40 -11.98
C ARG A 94 -2.75 6.17 -13.39
N TYR A 95 -1.44 5.99 -13.55
CA TYR A 95 -0.84 5.70 -14.85
C TYR A 95 -1.41 4.40 -15.43
N PHE A 96 -1.40 3.29 -14.67
CA PHE A 96 -1.89 2.01 -15.18
C PHE A 96 -3.41 1.98 -15.41
N GLU A 97 -4.21 2.71 -14.64
CA GLU A 97 -5.66 2.81 -14.84
C GLU A 97 -6.03 3.33 -16.24
N GLN A 98 -5.21 4.22 -16.81
CA GLN A 98 -5.44 4.78 -18.14
C GLN A 98 -5.32 3.74 -19.27
N TYR A 99 -4.60 2.64 -19.04
CA TYR A 99 -4.32 1.60 -20.04
C TYR A 99 -5.24 0.38 -19.91
N PHE A 100 -6.28 0.43 -19.07
CA PHE A 100 -7.17 -0.72 -18.87
C PHE A 100 -7.94 -1.09 -20.14
N ASP A 101 -8.44 -0.09 -20.88
CA ASP A 101 -9.20 -0.33 -22.12
C ASP A 101 -8.32 -0.86 -23.25
N GLU A 102 -7.06 -0.45 -23.30
CA GLU A 102 -6.06 -0.98 -24.24
C GLU A 102 -5.71 -2.43 -23.93
N GLU A 103 -5.48 -2.73 -22.64
CA GLU A 103 -5.27 -4.10 -22.18
C GLU A 103 -6.48 -4.98 -22.53
N ASP A 104 -7.72 -4.51 -22.28
CA ASP A 104 -8.92 -5.29 -22.59
C ASP A 104 -9.05 -5.64 -24.09
N ARG A 105 -8.69 -4.71 -24.98
CA ARG A 105 -8.66 -4.95 -26.43
C ARG A 105 -7.59 -5.96 -26.83
N ALA A 106 -6.36 -5.79 -26.34
CA ALA A 106 -5.25 -6.70 -26.64
C ALA A 106 -5.56 -8.14 -26.18
N TRP A 107 -6.19 -8.31 -25.01
CA TRP A 107 -6.60 -9.62 -24.53
C TRP A 107 -7.75 -10.24 -25.35
N ALA A 108 -8.67 -9.43 -25.87
CA ALA A 108 -9.74 -9.91 -26.74
C ALA A 108 -9.20 -10.41 -28.08
N GLU A 109 -8.23 -9.70 -28.67
CA GLU A 109 -7.52 -10.13 -29.88
C GLU A 109 -6.78 -11.46 -29.65
N LEU A 110 -6.04 -11.58 -28.55
CA LEU A 110 -5.36 -12.82 -28.17
C LEU A 110 -6.31 -14.01 -27.95
N GLU A 111 -7.55 -13.76 -27.53
CA GLU A 111 -8.55 -14.81 -27.37
C GLU A 111 -9.15 -15.25 -28.71
N ASN A 112 -9.33 -14.31 -29.64
CA ASN A 112 -9.80 -14.60 -31.00
C ASN A 112 -8.76 -15.40 -31.80
N ASP A 113 -7.48 -15.02 -31.72
CA ASP A 113 -6.38 -15.74 -32.38
C ASP A 113 -6.22 -17.17 -31.85
N LYS A 114 -6.54 -17.42 -30.57
CA LYS A 114 -6.54 -18.79 -30.01
C LYS A 114 -7.70 -19.65 -30.49
N LYS A 115 -8.76 -19.04 -31.01
CA LYS A 115 -9.98 -19.72 -31.48
C LYS A 115 -9.98 -19.94 -33.00
N ALA A 116 -9.17 -19.20 -33.75
CA ALA A 116 -8.94 -19.36 -35.19
C ALA A 116 -7.97 -20.51 -35.48
#